data_AF-A0AA35MC44-F1
#
_entry.id   AF-A0AA35MC44-F1
#
_cell.length_a   1.000
_cell.length_b   1.000
_cell.length_c   1.000
_cell.angle_alpha   90.00
_cell.angle_beta   90.00
_cell.angle_gamma   90.00
#
_symmetry.space_group_name_H-M   'P 1'
#
loop_
_entity.id
_entity.type
_entity.pdbx_description
1 polymer ?
#
loop_
_entity_poly.entity_id
_entity_poly.type
_entity_poly.pdbx_seq_one_letter_code
_entity_poly.pdbx_strand_id
1 'polypeptide(L)'
;MPYPSVKVMLVVSCWIRVKRAASDLAVDFGRGTGKNGTIETRETLDESASPLVVAGTIGQSTLVDELVAGGKLDVSSVVGKWKAYTSALVENSAPGISWALIIAGSDHRGTT
;
A
#
# COMPACT_ATOMS: atom_id res chain seq x y z
N MET A 1 -25.74 10.57 3.39
CA MET A 1 -24.53 10.53 4.23
C MET A 1 -23.35 10.95 3.37
N PRO A 2 -22.58 11.99 3.71
CA PRO A 2 -21.39 12.34 2.94
C PRO A 2 -20.35 11.22 3.16
N TYR A 3 -19.86 10.63 2.08
CA TYR A 3 -18.75 9.69 2.15
C TYR A 3 -17.53 10.42 2.73
N PRO A 4 -16.82 9.86 3.72
CA PRO A 4 -15.60 10.48 4.23
C PRO A 4 -14.65 10.71 3.06
N SER A 5 -14.02 11.88 3.03
CA SER A 5 -13.07 12.27 1.99
C SER A 5 -12.00 11.19 1.85
N VAL A 6 -12.03 10.44 0.75
CA VAL A 6 -11.10 9.34 0.49
C VAL A 6 -9.73 9.95 0.22
N LYS A 7 -8.86 9.96 1.22
CA LYS A 7 -7.46 10.39 1.06
C LYS A 7 -6.61 9.16 0.81
N VAL A 8 -6.53 8.72 -0.44
CA VAL A 8 -5.66 7.61 -0.83
C VAL A 8 -4.22 8.07 -0.67
N MET A 9 -3.60 7.71 0.45
CA MET A 9 -2.17 7.88 0.65
C MET A 9 -1.47 6.63 0.15
N LEU A 10 -0.53 6.81 -0.78
CA LEU A 10 0.17 5.70 -1.42
C LEU A 10 1.63 5.71 -1.02
N VAL A 11 2.00 4.78 -0.14
CA VAL A 11 3.35 4.66 0.40
C VAL A 11 4.13 3.66 -0.45
N VAL A 12 5.11 4.17 -1.19
CA VAL A 12 5.94 3.39 -2.13
C VAL A 12 7.41 3.46 -1.77
N SER A 13 7.92 2.43 -1.10
CA SER A 13 9.33 2.41 -0.66
C SER A 13 10.30 1.87 -1.72
N CYS A 14 9.85 1.43 -2.90
CA CYS A 14 10.75 0.77 -3.84
C CYS A 14 10.36 0.92 -5.33
N TRP A 15 11.38 0.95 -6.19
CA TRP A 15 11.36 0.98 -7.67
C TRP A 15 10.56 2.12 -8.35
N ILE A 16 11.19 2.74 -9.36
CA ILE A 16 10.57 3.84 -10.15
C ILE A 16 9.24 3.44 -10.83
N ARG A 17 9.08 2.14 -11.15
CA ARG A 17 7.91 1.60 -11.85
C ARG A 17 6.69 1.48 -10.94
N VAL A 18 6.90 1.06 -9.70
CA VAL A 18 5.84 0.97 -8.68
C VAL A 18 5.30 2.36 -8.37
N LYS A 19 6.17 3.38 -8.34
CA LYS A 19 5.74 4.79 -8.19
C LYS A 19 4.83 5.27 -9.32
N ARG A 20 5.03 4.78 -10.55
CA ARG A 20 4.14 5.08 -11.68
C ARG A 20 2.79 4.39 -11.54
N ALA A 21 2.78 3.09 -11.24
CA ALA A 21 1.55 2.35 -11.01
C ALA A 21 0.72 2.94 -9.86
N ALA A 22 1.39 3.37 -8.78
CA ALA A 22 0.80 4.12 -7.69
C ALA A 22 0.19 5.45 -8.15
N SER A 23 0.88 6.16 -9.04
CA SER A 23 0.37 7.41 -9.60
C SER A 23 -0.87 7.22 -10.45
N ASP A 24 -0.88 6.19 -11.28
CA ASP A 24 -2.04 5.86 -12.11
C ASP A 24 -3.23 5.45 -11.22
N LEU A 25 -2.99 4.66 -10.18
CA LEU A 25 -4.00 4.27 -9.20
C LEU A 25 -4.59 5.49 -8.47
N ALA A 26 -3.75 6.44 -8.03
CA ALA A 26 -4.20 7.66 -7.36
C ALA A 26 -5.07 8.56 -8.26
N VAL A 27 -4.76 8.61 -9.56
CA VAL A 27 -5.54 9.33 -10.57
C VAL A 27 -6.86 8.61 -10.87
N ASP A 28 -6.86 7.28 -10.96
CA ASP A 28 -8.08 6.50 -11.20
C ASP A 28 -9.06 6.57 -10.02
N PHE A 29 -8.56 6.60 -8.78
CA PHE A 29 -9.39 6.96 -7.63
C PHE A 29 -10.00 8.36 -7.78
N GLY A 30 -9.24 9.33 -8.29
CA GLY A 30 -9.74 10.66 -8.61
C GLY A 30 -10.86 10.68 -9.64
N ARG A 31 -10.75 9.85 -10.68
CA ARG A 31 -11.79 9.69 -11.70
C ARG A 31 -13.07 9.05 -11.15
N GLY A 32 -12.93 8.07 -10.26
CA GLY A 32 -14.07 7.35 -9.68
C GLY A 32 -14.74 8.06 -8.48
N THR A 33 -13.98 8.86 -7.71
CA THR A 33 -14.45 9.45 -6.45
C THR A 33 -14.53 10.98 -6.47
N GLY A 34 -14.04 11.63 -7.53
CA GLY A 34 -13.97 13.09 -7.65
C GLY A 34 -12.87 13.75 -6.82
N LYS A 35 -12.02 12.97 -6.12
CA LYS A 35 -10.87 13.46 -5.34
C LYS A 35 -9.63 12.60 -5.61
N ASN A 36 -8.55 13.22 -6.09
CA ASN A 36 -7.29 12.50 -6.35
C ASN A 36 -6.66 11.98 -5.05
N GLY A 37 -6.03 10.82 -5.14
CA GLY A 37 -5.11 10.33 -4.10
C GLY A 37 -3.87 11.22 -3.98
N THR A 38 -3.30 11.31 -2.78
CA THR A 38 -2.01 11.96 -2.52
C THR A 38 -0.93 10.88 -2.43
N ILE A 39 0.05 10.89 -3.32
CA ILE A 39 1.14 9.90 -3.28
C ILE A 39 2.25 10.45 -2.40
N GLU A 40 2.69 9.68 -1.41
CA GLU A 40 3.79 10.07 -0.54
C GLU A 40 4.78 8.92 -0.43
N THR A 41 6.06 9.19 -0.70
CA THR A 41 7.11 8.21 -0.39
C THR A 41 7.51 8.39 1.07
N ARG A 42 7.06 7.48 1.93
CA ARG A 42 7.42 7.41 3.35
C ARG A 42 7.85 6.00 3.73
N GLU A 43 8.63 5.85 4.79
CA GLU A 43 8.96 4.54 5.36
C GLU A 43 8.17 4.25 6.64
N THR A 44 7.41 5.23 7.13
CA THR A 44 6.56 5.14 8.32
C THR A 44 5.14 5.59 8.00
N LEU A 45 4.18 4.98 8.70
CA LEU A 45 2.77 5.38 8.64
C LEU A 45 2.49 6.31 9.81
N ASP A 46 2.47 7.61 9.53
CA ASP A 46 2.06 8.63 10.48
C ASP A 46 0.60 9.03 10.23
N GLU A 47 -0.09 9.50 11.29
CA GLU A 47 -1.51 9.85 11.34
C GLU A 47 -2.01 10.56 10.06
N SER A 48 -2.47 9.78 9.08
CA SER A 48 -2.97 10.31 7.82
C SER A 48 -4.31 9.67 7.51
N ALA A 49 -5.24 10.54 7.10
CA ALA A 49 -6.65 10.26 6.97
C ALA A 49 -6.91 8.94 6.21
N SER A 50 -7.70 8.06 6.83
CA SER A 50 -8.21 6.85 6.18
C SER A 50 -9.07 7.22 4.96
N PRO A 51 -9.01 6.45 3.86
CA PRO A 51 -8.41 5.13 3.72
C PRO A 51 -6.98 5.11 3.12
N LEU A 52 -6.11 4.25 3.65
CA LEU A 52 -4.69 4.15 3.29
C LEU A 52 -4.43 2.96 2.35
N VAL A 53 -3.57 3.14 1.32
CA VAL A 53 -3.09 2.05 0.46
C VAL A 53 -1.56 2.01 0.51
N VAL A 54 -0.97 0.91 0.96
CA VAL A 54 0.49 0.75 1.05
C VAL A 54 0.93 -0.22 -0.04
N ALA A 55 1.90 0.17 -0.86
CA ALA A 55 2.45 -0.69 -1.91
C ALA A 55 3.96 -0.86 -1.71
N GLY A 56 4.38 -2.07 -1.36
CA GLY A 56 5.77 -2.38 -1.03
C GLY A 56 6.22 -3.69 -1.64
N THR A 57 7.54 -3.86 -1.73
CA THR A 57 8.15 -5.13 -2.13
C THR A 57 8.71 -5.81 -0.89
N ILE A 58 8.46 -7.10 -0.75
CA ILE A 58 8.92 -7.90 0.40
C ILE A 58 10.45 -7.87 0.47
N GLY A 59 11.02 -7.62 1.66
CA GLY A 59 12.46 -7.49 1.86
C GLY A 59 13.09 -6.17 1.37
N GLN A 60 12.27 -5.21 0.94
CA GLN A 60 12.69 -3.84 0.55
C GLN A 60 11.83 -2.76 1.22
N SER A 61 10.81 -3.14 1.98
CA SER A 61 9.87 -2.22 2.58
C SER A 61 9.74 -2.57 4.05
N THR A 62 10.36 -1.76 4.91
CA THR A 62 10.33 -1.95 6.36
C THR A 62 8.89 -2.09 6.87
N LEU A 63 7.94 -1.32 6.33
CA LEU A 63 6.52 -1.43 6.65
C LEU A 63 5.91 -2.79 6.29
N VAL A 64 6.16 -3.30 5.09
CA VAL A 64 5.65 -4.62 4.70
C VAL A 64 6.29 -5.70 5.56
N ASP A 65 7.60 -5.60 5.80
CA ASP A 65 8.35 -6.57 6.60
C ASP A 65 7.89 -6.57 8.06
N GLU A 66 7.57 -5.42 8.66
CA GLU A 66 6.96 -5.30 9.99
C GLU A 66 5.56 -5.92 10.06
N LEU A 67 4.73 -5.73 9.03
CA LEU A 67 3.40 -6.31 8.96
C LEU A 67 3.45 -7.84 8.81
N VAL A 68 4.43 -8.35 8.06
CA VAL A 68 4.70 -9.79 7.94
C VAL A 68 5.22 -10.35 9.26
N ALA A 69 6.21 -9.69 9.88
CA ALA A 69 6.77 -10.10 11.16
C ALA A 69 5.72 -10.08 12.29
N GLY A 70 4.80 -9.11 12.25
CA GLY A 70 3.66 -9.00 13.16
C GLY A 70 2.53 -9.98 12.87
N GLY A 71 2.65 -10.83 11.85
CA GLY A 71 1.61 -11.81 11.46
C GLY A 71 0.32 -11.18 10.92
N LYS A 72 0.34 -9.88 10.60
CA LYS A 72 -0.81 -9.16 10.03
C LYS A 72 -0.93 -9.35 8.53
N LEU A 73 0.14 -9.76 7.87
CA LEU A 73 0.18 -10.03 6.43
C LEU A 73 0.84 -11.39 6.17
N ASP A 74 0.11 -12.31 5.54
CA ASP A 74 0.68 -13.57 5.06
C ASP A 74 1.22 -13.40 3.63
N VAL A 75 2.53 -13.56 3.49
CA VAL A 75 3.24 -13.50 2.21
C VAL A 75 3.80 -14.86 1.79
N SER A 76 3.57 -15.93 2.55
CA SER A 76 4.10 -17.27 2.28
C SER A 76 3.74 -17.79 0.89
N SER A 77 2.57 -17.40 0.38
CA SER A 77 2.06 -17.77 -0.93
C SER A 77 2.75 -17.05 -2.10
N VAL A 78 3.49 -15.96 -1.85
CA VAL A 78 4.09 -15.10 -2.89
C VAL A 78 5.61 -14.99 -2.76
N VAL A 79 6.18 -15.17 -1.57
CA VAL A 79 7.64 -15.11 -1.35
C VAL A 79 8.36 -16.11 -2.25
N GLY A 80 9.39 -15.62 -2.94
CA GLY A 80 10.23 -16.44 -3.84
C GLY A 80 9.54 -16.84 -5.16
N LYS A 81 8.29 -16.45 -5.40
CA LYS A 81 7.62 -16.68 -6.68
C LYS A 81 7.86 -15.53 -7.64
N TRP A 82 7.98 -15.86 -8.92
CA TRP A 82 8.16 -14.89 -9.99
C TRP A 82 6.87 -14.10 -10.24
N LYS A 83 6.94 -12.75 -10.21
CA LYS A 83 5.81 -11.85 -10.49
C LYS A 83 4.56 -12.09 -9.64
N ALA A 84 4.72 -12.47 -8.38
CA ALA A 84 3.60 -12.68 -7.48
C ALA A 84 3.36 -11.43 -6.62
N TYR A 85 2.11 -11.17 -6.28
CA TYR A 85 1.75 -10.18 -5.28
C TYR A 85 0.58 -10.70 -4.44
N THR A 86 0.50 -10.20 -3.22
CA THR A 86 -0.63 -10.42 -2.33
C THR A 86 -1.18 -9.07 -1.91
N SER A 87 -2.49 -9.00 -1.71
CA SER A 87 -3.15 -7.83 -1.17
C SER A 87 -4.02 -8.23 0.00
N ALA A 88 -3.89 -7.55 1.13
CA ALA A 88 -4.72 -7.78 2.30
C ALA A 88 -5.18 -6.47 2.92
N LEU A 89 -6.39 -6.49 3.48
CA LEU A 89 -6.86 -5.42 4.33
C LEU A 89 -6.31 -5.66 5.74
N VAL A 90 -5.50 -4.75 6.23
CA VAL A 90 -4.95 -4.80 7.59
C VAL A 90 -5.66 -3.76 8.44
N GLU A 91 -6.41 -4.24 9.43
CA GLU A 91 -7.01 -3.39 10.47
C GLU A 91 -5.96 -2.95 11.48
N ASN A 92 -6.11 -1.73 12.02
CA ASN A 92 -5.16 -1.13 12.96
C ASN A 92 -3.71 -1.27 12.46
N SER A 93 -3.49 -0.92 11.19
CA SER A 93 -2.20 -1.06 10.53
C SER A 93 -1.13 -0.15 11.16
N ALA A 94 -1.54 1.00 11.70
CA ALA A 94 -0.70 1.96 12.41
C ALA A 94 -1.55 2.83 13.36
N PRO A 95 -0.93 3.52 14.34
CA PRO A 95 -1.64 4.47 15.20
C PRO A 95 -2.41 5.51 14.38
N GLY A 96 -3.69 5.70 14.71
CA GLY A 96 -4.58 6.63 13.99
C GLY A 96 -5.12 6.12 12.64
N ILE A 97 -4.76 4.90 12.22
CA ILE A 97 -5.21 4.30 10.95
C ILE A 97 -6.11 3.10 11.24
N SER A 98 -7.42 3.28 11.00
CA SER A 98 -8.44 2.25 11.23
C SER A 98 -8.20 0.99 10.38
N TRP A 99 -7.89 1.17 9.11
CA TRP A 99 -7.53 0.10 8.18
C TRP A 99 -6.68 0.62 7.03
N ALA A 100 -5.86 -0.27 6.46
CA ALA A 100 -5.09 -0.02 5.26
C ALA A 100 -5.14 -1.22 4.32
N LEU A 101 -5.18 -0.96 3.01
CA LEU A 101 -4.97 -1.98 1.99
C LEU A 101 -3.46 -2.10 1.75
N ILE A 102 -2.90 -3.27 2.01
CA ILE A 102 -1.48 -3.54 1.82
C ILE A 102 -1.31 -4.37 0.56
N ILE A 103 -0.48 -3.93 -0.38
CA ILE A 103 -0.10 -4.63 -1.59
C ILE A 103 1.39 -4.97 -1.47
N ALA A 104 1.70 -6.25 -1.35
CA ALA A 104 3.07 -6.75 -1.18
C ALA A 104 3.47 -7.62 -2.39
N GLY A 105 4.43 -7.13 -3.17
CA GLY A 105 5.01 -7.88 -4.29
C GLY A 105 6.22 -8.71 -3.87
N SER A 106 6.38 -9.86 -4.52
CA SER A 106 7.49 -10.80 -4.33
C SER A 106 8.80 -10.33 -4.96
N ASP A 107 8.72 -9.53 -6.02
CA ASP A 107 9.85 -8.96 -6.75
C ASP A 107 9.45 -7.61 -7.39
N HIS A 108 10.43 -6.91 -8.00
CA HIS A 108 10.22 -5.61 -8.64
C HIS A 108 9.20 -5.59 -9.79
N ARG A 109 8.80 -6.75 -10.32
CA ARG A 109 7.76 -6.95 -11.35
C ARG A 109 6.45 -7.49 -10.77
N GLY A 110 6.46 -8.00 -9.55
CA GLY A 110 5.24 -8.36 -8.81
C GLY A 110 4.52 -7.12 -8.26
N THR A 111 5.28 -6.07 -7.93
CA THR A 111 4.74 -4.80 -7.37
C THR A 111 4.35 -3.76 -8.45
N THR A 112 4.45 -4.08 -9.74
CA THR A 112 4.08 -3.16 -10.84
C THR A 112 2.60 -3.16 -11.18
#